data_AF-A0A834YTQ4-F1
#
_entry.id   AF-A0A834YTQ4-F1
#
_cell.length_a   1.000
_cell.length_b   1.000
_cell.length_c   1.000
_cell.angle_alpha   90.00
_cell.angle_beta   90.00
_cell.angle_gamma   90.00
#
_symmetry.space_group_name_H-M   'P 1'
#
loop_
_entity.id
_entity.type
_entity.pdbx_description
1 polymer ?
#
loop_
_entity_poly.entity_id
_entity_poly.type
_entity_poly.pdbx_seq_one_letter_code
_entity_poly.pdbx_strand_id
1 'polypeptide(L)'
;MADNSQNWILMATAQTPTNIAVIKYWGKRDETLILPINDSISVTLDLDHLCTTTTVAVSPSFEEDQMFLNRKEFSLSGSRYQSCLREIRCRANDVEDEEKGIRIQKKDWEKLHVRIDSCNNFPTAAGLASSASGFACLGMIEHSLYFLFYFGGFIILNFMLSEYI
;
A
#
# COMPACT_ATOMS: atom_id res chain seq x y z
N MET A 1 15.13 28.07 -20.18
CA MET A 1 15.86 26.83 -19.85
C MET A 1 14.92 26.03 -18.97
N ALA A 2 14.38 24.92 -19.46
CA ALA A 2 13.51 24.08 -18.65
C ALA A 2 14.37 23.50 -17.51
N ASP A 3 13.93 23.71 -16.28
CA ASP A 3 14.60 23.22 -15.09
C ASP A 3 14.53 21.69 -15.09
N ASN A 4 15.62 21.05 -15.53
CA ASN A 4 15.74 19.60 -15.66
C ASN A 4 15.80 18.89 -14.28
N SER A 5 15.65 19.63 -13.18
CA SER A 5 15.75 19.13 -11.80
C SER A 5 14.51 18.38 -11.29
N GLN A 6 13.42 18.30 -12.07
CA GLN A 6 12.13 17.76 -11.61
C GLN A 6 11.61 16.51 -12.37
N ASN A 7 12.43 15.83 -13.17
CA ASN A 7 12.01 14.65 -13.92
C ASN A 7 12.68 13.36 -13.41
N TRP A 8 12.51 13.08 -12.12
CA TRP A 8 12.98 11.85 -11.50
C TRP A 8 11.79 11.01 -11.03
N ILE A 9 11.97 9.70 -10.99
CA ILE A 9 10.98 8.76 -10.45
C ILE A 9 11.67 7.91 -9.39
N LEU A 10 11.17 7.99 -8.16
CA LEU A 10 11.54 7.07 -7.09
C LEU A 10 10.44 6.01 -6.99
N MET A 11 10.83 4.73 -6.99
CA MET A 11 9.87 3.62 -6.95
C MET A 11 10.32 2.52 -6.01
N ALA A 12 9.35 1.86 -5.41
CA ALA A 12 9.53 0.70 -4.56
C ALA A 12 8.47 -0.35 -4.91
N THR A 13 8.88 -1.62 -4.94
CA THR A 13 8.01 -2.76 -5.23
C THR A 13 8.07 -3.74 -4.07
N ALA A 14 6.90 -4.21 -3.63
CA ALA A 14 6.80 -5.27 -2.63
C ALA A 14 5.83 -6.35 -3.09
N GLN A 15 6.01 -7.55 -2.52
CA GLN A 15 5.11 -8.68 -2.67
C GLN A 15 4.58 -9.09 -1.31
N THR A 16 3.28 -9.34 -1.23
CA THR A 16 2.61 -9.70 0.03
C THR A 16 1.77 -10.96 -0.16
N PRO A 17 1.84 -11.91 0.77
CA PRO A 17 0.98 -13.09 0.72
C PRO A 17 -0.46 -12.71 1.05
N THR A 18 -1.40 -13.51 0.58
CA THR A 18 -2.76 -13.50 1.13
C THR A 18 -2.83 -14.34 2.41
N ASN A 19 -3.95 -14.27 3.11
CA ASN A 19 -4.19 -15.10 4.29
C ASN A 19 -5.63 -15.64 4.30
N ILE A 20 -5.86 -16.70 5.09
CA ILE A 20 -7.19 -17.28 5.32
C ILE A 20 -7.49 -17.26 6.82
N ALA A 21 -8.58 -16.59 7.20
CA ALA A 21 -9.04 -16.53 8.58
C ALA A 21 -9.54 -17.90 9.09
N VAL A 22 -8.91 -18.40 10.16
CA VAL A 22 -9.33 -19.57 10.95
C VAL A 22 -10.24 -19.18 12.12
N ILE A 23 -10.03 -17.98 12.69
CA ILE A 23 -11.02 -17.28 13.54
C ILE A 23 -11.41 -16.00 12.79
N LYS A 24 -12.72 -15.83 12.57
CA LYS A 24 -13.25 -14.82 11.65
C LYS A 24 -13.23 -13.41 12.24
N TYR A 25 -12.76 -12.46 11.45
CA TYR A 25 -13.10 -11.04 11.62
C TYR A 25 -14.52 -10.83 11.08
N TRP A 26 -15.48 -10.47 11.94
CA TRP A 26 -16.85 -10.21 11.48
C TRP A 26 -17.57 -9.19 12.37
N GLY A 27 -17.77 -7.98 11.83
CA GLY A 27 -18.38 -6.86 12.54
C GLY A 27 -17.37 -5.81 13.03
N LYS A 28 -17.79 -4.55 12.98
CA LYS A 28 -16.98 -3.39 13.38
C LYS A 28 -17.67 -2.67 14.52
N ARG A 29 -16.91 -2.32 15.57
CA ARG A 29 -17.38 -1.39 16.62
C ARG A 29 -17.13 0.07 16.24
N ASP A 30 -16.18 0.32 15.34
CA ASP A 30 -15.89 1.63 14.77
C ASP A 30 -15.59 1.46 13.27
N GLU A 31 -16.40 2.06 12.42
CA GLU A 31 -16.24 1.98 10.96
C GLU A 31 -15.17 2.91 10.41
N THR A 32 -14.89 4.02 11.11
CA THR A 32 -13.92 5.03 10.70
C THR A 32 -12.50 4.55 10.97
N LEU A 33 -12.26 4.06 12.18
CA LEU A 33 -10.99 3.46 12.60
C LEU A 33 -10.87 1.98 12.19
N ILE A 34 -11.97 1.38 11.74
CA ILE A 34 -12.06 -0.03 11.31
C ILE A 34 -11.70 -0.99 12.47
N LEU A 35 -12.19 -0.69 13.67
CA LEU A 35 -11.95 -1.50 14.87
C LEU A 35 -12.92 -2.68 14.94
N PRO A 36 -12.43 -3.93 15.12
CA PRO A 36 -13.28 -5.11 15.21
C PRO A 36 -14.07 -5.20 16.52
N ILE A 37 -15.18 -5.94 16.49
CA ILE A 37 -15.88 -6.37 17.71
C ILE A 37 -15.19 -7.57 18.39
N ASN A 38 -14.39 -8.34 17.66
CA ASN A 38 -13.72 -9.55 18.15
C ASN A 38 -12.33 -9.74 17.53
N ASP A 39 -11.46 -10.47 18.23
CA ASP A 39 -10.17 -10.87 17.69
C ASP A 39 -10.34 -11.87 16.52
N SER A 40 -9.34 -11.92 15.65
CA SER A 40 -9.29 -12.84 14.51
C SER A 40 -7.92 -13.48 14.41
N ILE A 41 -7.87 -14.68 13.83
CA ILE A 41 -6.64 -15.44 13.60
C ILE A 41 -6.69 -15.95 12.16
N SER A 42 -5.60 -15.84 11.44
CA SER A 42 -5.47 -16.30 10.06
C SER A 42 -4.18 -17.04 9.81
N VAL A 43 -4.19 -17.90 8.79
CA VAL A 43 -3.00 -18.55 8.26
C VAL A 43 -2.55 -17.80 7.02
N THR A 44 -1.31 -17.32 7.03
CA THR A 44 -0.67 -16.73 5.85
C THR A 44 -0.38 -17.82 4.83
N LEU A 45 -0.76 -17.59 3.58
CA LEU A 45 -0.50 -18.52 2.48
C LEU A 45 0.88 -18.25 1.86
N ASP A 46 1.37 -19.25 1.14
CA ASP A 46 2.66 -19.14 0.47
C ASP A 46 2.65 -18.02 -0.59
N LEU A 47 3.71 -17.21 -0.57
CA LEU A 47 3.96 -16.11 -1.51
C LEU A 47 4.05 -16.60 -2.95
N ASP A 48 4.59 -17.80 -3.17
CA ASP A 48 4.81 -18.35 -4.52
C ASP A 48 3.50 -18.71 -5.23
N HIS A 49 2.41 -18.84 -4.46
CA HIS A 49 1.12 -19.27 -4.98
C HIS A 49 0.08 -18.14 -5.03
N LEU A 50 -0.04 -17.37 -3.95
CA LEU A 50 -1.11 -16.40 -3.79
C LEU A 50 -0.58 -15.10 -3.17
N CYS A 51 -0.21 -14.16 -4.03
CA CYS A 51 0.36 -12.89 -3.64
C CYS A 51 -0.23 -11.70 -4.40
N THR A 52 -0.13 -10.55 -3.77
CA THR A 52 -0.27 -9.25 -4.41
C THR A 52 1.11 -8.63 -4.57
N THR A 53 1.42 -8.17 -5.78
CA THR A 53 2.60 -7.36 -6.06
C THR A 53 2.16 -5.93 -6.26
N THR A 54 2.70 -4.99 -5.48
CA THR A 54 2.41 -3.57 -5.65
C THR A 54 3.71 -2.80 -5.87
N THR A 55 3.68 -1.88 -6.81
CA THR A 55 4.73 -0.89 -7.06
C THR A 55 4.16 0.49 -6.79
N VAL A 56 4.83 1.26 -5.94
CA VAL A 56 4.52 2.67 -5.73
C VAL A 56 5.64 3.49 -6.34
N ALA A 57 5.27 4.48 -7.14
CA ALA A 57 6.18 5.47 -7.70
C ALA A 57 5.79 6.86 -7.20
N VAL A 58 6.79 7.70 -6.97
CA VAL A 58 6.63 9.12 -6.63
C VAL A 58 7.51 9.95 -7.57
N SER A 59 6.97 11.06 -8.04
CA SER A 59 7.65 11.98 -8.97
C SER A 59 7.04 13.37 -8.85
N PRO A 60 7.84 14.45 -8.99
CA PRO A 60 7.30 15.81 -9.16
C PRO A 60 6.49 15.97 -10.45
N SER A 61 6.65 15.07 -11.43
CA SER A 61 5.93 15.10 -12.71
C SER A 61 4.51 14.54 -12.63
N PHE A 62 4.08 13.99 -11.49
CA PHE A 62 2.73 13.47 -11.32
C PHE A 62 1.80 14.59 -10.85
N GLU A 63 0.63 14.73 -11.49
CA GLU A 63 -0.33 15.81 -11.22
C GLU A 63 -1.39 15.43 -10.17
N GLU A 64 -1.58 14.13 -9.93
CA GLU A 64 -2.56 13.60 -8.99
C GLU A 64 -2.16 12.21 -8.49
N ASP A 65 -2.75 11.77 -7.38
CA ASP A 65 -2.58 10.40 -6.90
C ASP A 65 -3.39 9.44 -7.79
N GLN A 66 -2.73 8.39 -8.29
CA GLN A 66 -3.35 7.41 -9.19
C GLN A 66 -3.12 5.99 -8.69
N MET A 67 -4.12 5.12 -8.86
CA MET A 67 -4.01 3.70 -8.55
C MET A 67 -4.52 2.84 -9.71
N PHE A 68 -3.77 1.79 -10.00
CA PHE A 68 -4.13 0.76 -10.96
C PHE A 68 -4.19 -0.58 -10.22
N LEU A 69 -5.28 -1.31 -10.39
CA LEU A 69 -5.45 -2.67 -9.89
C LEU A 69 -5.68 -3.61 -11.07
N ASN A 70 -4.78 -4.56 -11.28
CA ASN A 70 -4.81 -5.47 -12.43
C ASN A 70 -4.94 -4.70 -13.76
N ARG A 71 -4.14 -3.63 -13.92
CA ARG A 71 -4.13 -2.71 -15.08
C ARG A 71 -5.39 -1.89 -15.32
N LYS A 72 -6.37 -1.93 -14.40
CA LYS A 72 -7.55 -1.06 -14.45
C LYS A 72 -7.37 0.08 -13.48
N GLU A 73 -7.62 1.29 -13.97
CA GLU A 73 -7.61 2.48 -13.12
C GLU A 73 -8.68 2.37 -12.03
N PHE A 74 -8.31 2.76 -10.82
CA PHE A 74 -9.14 2.66 -9.63
C PHE A 74 -9.17 4.01 -8.92
N SER A 75 -10.37 4.47 -8.55
CA SER A 75 -10.52 5.75 -7.88
C SER A 75 -9.99 5.71 -6.44
N LEU A 76 -9.08 6.63 -6.12
CA LEU A 76 -8.58 6.85 -4.76
C LEU A 76 -9.48 7.76 -3.91
N SER A 77 -10.66 8.13 -4.39
CA SER A 77 -11.61 9.01 -3.67
C SER A 77 -12.19 8.40 -2.39
N GLY A 78 -12.10 7.09 -2.22
CA GLY A 78 -12.60 6.39 -1.03
C GLY A 78 -11.85 6.75 0.25
N SER A 79 -12.58 6.93 1.36
CA SER A 79 -12.05 7.32 2.67
C SER A 79 -10.92 6.41 3.20
N ARG A 80 -10.95 5.12 2.86
CA ARG A 80 -9.92 4.13 3.21
C ARG A 80 -8.56 4.47 2.60
N TYR A 81 -8.54 4.77 1.30
CA TYR A 81 -7.30 5.08 0.57
C TYR A 81 -6.76 6.46 0.97
N GLN A 82 -7.65 7.46 1.08
CA GLN A 82 -7.26 8.79 1.55
C GLN A 82 -6.67 8.75 2.97
N SER A 83 -7.23 7.92 3.86
CA SER A 83 -6.67 7.73 5.20
C SER A 83 -5.32 7.03 5.16
N CYS A 84 -5.15 5.97 4.37
CA CYS A 84 -3.85 5.31 4.23
C CYS A 84 -2.79 6.26 3.67
N LEU A 85 -3.07 6.96 2.57
CA LEU A 85 -2.13 7.90 1.96
C LEU A 85 -1.75 9.04 2.90
N ARG A 86 -2.73 9.58 3.64
CA ARG A 86 -2.48 10.61 4.66
C ARG A 86 -1.53 10.08 5.74
N GLU A 87 -1.82 8.92 6.31
CA GLU A 87 -1.00 8.33 7.36
C GLU A 87 0.43 8.02 6.89
N ILE A 88 0.59 7.47 5.69
CA ILE A 88 1.89 7.22 5.05
C ILE A 88 2.66 8.53 4.87
N ARG A 89 2.02 9.58 4.33
CA ARG A 89 2.63 10.91 4.15
C ARG A 89 3.01 11.56 5.49
N CYS A 90 2.17 11.46 6.51
CA CYS A 90 2.45 12.05 7.83
C CYS A 90 3.66 11.40 8.51
N ARG A 91 3.87 10.10 8.29
CA ARG A 91 5.03 9.38 8.81
C ARG A 91 6.28 9.63 7.97
N ALA A 92 6.16 10.24 6.78
CA ALA A 92 7.25 10.42 5.81
C ALA A 92 8.42 11.20 6.40
N ASN A 93 9.62 10.77 6.02
CA ASN A 93 10.89 11.35 6.44
C ASN A 93 11.68 11.78 5.22
N ASP A 94 12.81 12.43 5.46
CA ASP A 94 13.73 12.82 4.39
C ASP A 94 14.25 11.55 3.68
N VAL A 95 14.31 11.60 2.35
CA VAL A 95 14.88 10.55 1.50
C VAL A 95 15.96 11.17 0.64
N GLU A 96 17.11 10.48 0.58
CA GLU A 96 18.24 10.85 -0.25
C GLU A 96 18.74 9.60 -0.98
N ASP A 97 18.70 9.63 -2.31
CA ASP A 97 19.27 8.62 -3.19
C ASP A 97 20.38 9.32 -3.99
N GLU A 98 21.63 9.16 -3.52
CA GLU A 98 22.80 9.82 -4.10
C GLU A 98 23.08 9.36 -5.54
N GLU A 99 22.82 8.08 -5.84
CA GLU A 99 23.05 7.50 -7.18
C GLU A 99 22.13 8.14 -8.23
N LYS A 100 20.88 8.41 -7.84
CA LYS A 100 19.89 9.04 -8.71
C LYS A 100 19.82 10.57 -8.55
N GLY A 101 20.57 11.13 -7.60
CA GLY A 101 20.52 12.55 -7.26
C GLY A 101 19.16 13.01 -6.75
N ILE A 102 18.39 12.13 -6.10
CA ILE A 102 17.05 12.43 -5.61
C ILE A 102 17.16 12.84 -4.15
N ARG A 103 16.56 13.98 -3.81
CA ARG A 103 16.43 14.44 -2.43
C ARG A 103 15.03 14.95 -2.17
N ILE A 104 14.33 14.29 -1.24
CA ILE A 104 12.97 14.61 -0.84
C ILE A 104 12.99 14.96 0.63
N GLN A 105 12.54 16.15 1.01
CA GLN A 105 12.39 16.50 2.42
C GLN A 105 11.01 16.07 2.93
N LYS A 106 10.86 15.90 4.24
CA LYS A 106 9.62 15.56 4.92
C LYS A 106 8.42 16.40 4.44
N LYS A 107 8.62 17.70 4.28
CA LYS A 107 7.59 18.66 3.84
C LYS A 107 7.18 18.51 2.37
N ASP A 108 8.01 17.89 1.54
CA ASP A 108 7.76 17.76 0.11
C ASP A 108 6.75 16.64 -0.18
N TRP A 109 6.66 15.63 0.72
CA TRP A 109 5.70 14.53 0.62
C TRP A 109 4.23 14.96 0.65
N GLU A 110 3.92 16.12 1.22
CA GLU A 110 2.57 16.70 1.21
C GLU A 110 2.15 17.16 -0.18
N LYS A 111 3.11 17.48 -1.06
CA LYS A 111 2.87 18.00 -2.40
C LYS A 111 3.12 16.97 -3.49
N LEU A 112 3.93 15.95 -3.20
CA LEU A 112 4.24 14.90 -4.14
C LEU A 112 3.05 13.95 -4.31
N HIS A 113 2.76 13.66 -5.58
CA HIS A 113 1.75 12.70 -5.97
C HIS A 113 2.35 11.31 -6.17
N VAL A 114 1.54 10.29 -5.93
CA VAL A 114 1.97 8.88 -6.05
C VAL A 114 1.19 8.14 -7.13
N ARG A 115 1.88 7.26 -7.83
CA ARG A 115 1.27 6.28 -8.73
C ARG A 115 1.46 4.89 -8.17
N ILE A 116 0.37 4.18 -7.96
CA ILE A 116 0.32 2.84 -7.38
C ILE A 116 -0.12 1.87 -8.47
N ASP A 117 0.69 0.87 -8.79
CA ASP A 117 0.29 -0.24 -9.66
C ASP A 117 0.30 -1.53 -8.84
N SER A 118 -0.85 -2.17 -8.72
CA SER A 118 -1.03 -3.39 -7.94
C SER A 118 -1.60 -4.50 -8.81
N CYS A 119 -1.01 -5.68 -8.73
CA CYS A 119 -1.47 -6.88 -9.44
C CYS A 119 -1.58 -8.07 -8.48
N ASN A 120 -2.68 -8.82 -8.59
CA ASN A 120 -2.87 -10.08 -7.87
C ASN A 120 -2.58 -11.24 -8.83
N ASN A 121 -1.86 -12.26 -8.38
CA ASN A 121 -1.64 -13.47 -9.18
C ASN A 121 -2.78 -14.50 -9.04
N PHE A 122 -3.87 -14.13 -8.37
CA PHE A 122 -5.07 -14.94 -8.19
C PHE A 122 -6.33 -14.27 -8.74
N PRO A 123 -7.34 -15.04 -9.17
CA PRO A 123 -8.56 -14.47 -9.73
C PRO A 123 -9.26 -13.59 -8.69
N THR A 124 -9.59 -12.34 -9.05
CA THR A 124 -10.35 -11.43 -8.18
C THR A 124 -11.69 -12.03 -7.73
N ALA A 125 -12.28 -12.94 -8.52
CA ALA A 125 -13.53 -13.64 -8.23
C ALA A 125 -13.38 -14.92 -7.38
N ALA A 126 -12.17 -15.26 -6.92
CA ALA A 126 -11.92 -16.50 -6.15
C ALA A 126 -12.34 -16.42 -4.67
N GLY A 127 -12.91 -15.29 -4.21
CA GLY A 127 -13.31 -15.11 -2.81
C GLY A 127 -12.14 -14.96 -1.83
N LEU A 128 -10.93 -14.72 -2.34
CA LEU A 128 -9.73 -14.44 -1.54
C LEU A 128 -9.67 -12.97 -1.16
N ALA A 129 -9.11 -12.67 0.01
CA ALA A 129 -8.97 -11.32 0.58
C ALA A 129 -7.91 -10.50 -0.20
N SER A 130 -8.26 -10.11 -1.43
CA SER A 130 -7.39 -9.37 -2.37
C SER A 130 -6.99 -7.97 -1.91
N SER A 131 -7.78 -7.40 -1.01
CA SER A 131 -7.56 -6.07 -0.47
C SER A 131 -6.70 -6.08 0.79
N ALA A 132 -6.76 -7.12 1.61
CA ALA A 132 -5.88 -7.28 2.77
C ALA A 132 -4.41 -7.25 2.33
N SER A 133 -4.09 -8.02 1.28
CA SER A 133 -2.75 -8.06 0.70
C SER A 133 -2.37 -6.74 0.02
N GLY A 134 -3.27 -6.09 -0.71
CA GLY A 134 -3.01 -4.78 -1.32
C GLY A 134 -2.69 -3.67 -0.30
N PHE A 135 -3.45 -3.56 0.79
CA PHE A 135 -3.16 -2.59 1.85
C PHE A 135 -1.89 -2.94 2.64
N ALA A 136 -1.64 -4.23 2.90
CA ALA A 136 -0.38 -4.68 3.49
C ALA A 136 0.82 -4.32 2.62
N CYS A 137 0.68 -4.42 1.29
CA CYS A 137 1.74 -4.04 0.36
C CYS A 137 2.05 -2.54 0.44
N LEU A 138 1.02 -1.69 0.49
CA LEU A 138 1.21 -0.25 0.66
C LEU A 138 1.91 0.10 1.98
N GLY A 139 1.55 -0.58 3.08
CA GLY A 139 2.25 -0.42 4.37
C GLY A 139 3.68 -0.98 4.38
N MET A 140 3.98 -2.03 3.62
CA MET A 140 5.36 -2.51 3.48
C MET A 140 6.20 -1.61 2.58
N ILE A 141 5.57 -0.94 1.61
CA ILE A 141 6.23 0.05 0.76
C ILE A 141 6.45 1.35 1.51
N GLU A 142 5.56 1.73 2.43
CA GLU A 142 5.84 2.74 3.47
C GLU A 142 7.21 2.38 4.08
N HIS A 143 7.32 1.23 4.76
CA HIS A 143 8.57 0.77 5.37
C HIS A 143 9.78 0.68 4.42
N SER A 144 9.58 0.22 3.18
CA SER A 144 10.66 0.11 2.18
C SER A 144 11.14 1.47 1.67
N LEU A 145 10.24 2.47 1.59
CA LEU A 145 10.59 3.86 1.29
C LEU A 145 11.25 4.55 2.49
N TYR A 146 10.97 4.13 3.72
CA TYR A 146 11.71 4.61 4.90
C TYR A 146 13.09 3.98 5.02
N PHE A 147 13.25 2.71 4.68
CA PHE A 147 14.35 1.92 5.21
C PHE A 147 14.78 0.84 4.20
N LEU A 148 15.89 1.18 3.53
CA LEU A 148 17.06 0.33 3.33
C LEU A 148 17.59 -0.30 4.66
N PHE A 149 16.77 -0.52 5.70
CA PHE A 149 17.20 -1.09 6.98
C PHE A 149 16.08 -1.88 7.71
N TYR A 150 16.54 -2.90 8.42
CA TYR A 150 16.02 -3.76 9.49
C TYR A 150 14.57 -3.76 10.05
N PHE A 151 13.98 -4.97 9.93
CA PHE A 151 13.39 -5.89 10.94
C PHE A 151 12.30 -5.42 11.94
N GLY A 152 11.22 -6.22 12.00
CA GLY A 152 10.52 -6.48 13.25
C GLY A 152 8.99 -6.54 13.17
N GLY A 153 8.44 -7.62 12.60
CA GLY A 153 7.10 -8.14 12.91
C GLY A 153 5.91 -7.21 12.66
N PHE A 154 5.28 -7.31 11.48
CA PHE A 154 3.95 -6.77 11.27
C PHE A 154 2.91 -7.89 11.19
N ILE A 155 1.96 -7.85 12.12
CA ILE A 155 0.72 -8.61 12.10
C ILE A 155 -0.09 -8.06 10.92
N ILE A 156 -0.28 -8.87 9.88
CA ILE A 156 -1.21 -8.57 8.79
C ILE A 156 -2.61 -8.55 9.41
N LEU A 157 -3.12 -7.36 9.77
CA LEU A 157 -4.53 -7.20 10.14
C LEU A 157 -5.37 -7.60 8.94
N ASN A 158 -6.29 -8.53 9.17
CA ASN A 158 -7.29 -8.98 8.21
C ASN A 158 -8.20 -7.81 7.81
N PHE A 159 -7.80 -7.03 6.81
CA PHE A 159 -8.66 -6.06 6.16
C PHE A 159 -9.40 -6.75 5.02
N MET A 160 -10.66 -7.11 5.27
CA MET A 160 -11.71 -7.53 4.34
C MET A 160 -12.01 -9.03 4.23
N LEU A 161 -13.17 -9.39 4.78
CA LEU A 161 -14.06 -10.42 4.26
C LEU A 161 -15.53 -9.96 4.15
N SER A 162 -15.83 -8.64 4.17
CA SER A 162 -17.22 -8.19 4.40
C SER A 162 -17.95 -7.51 3.24
N GLU A 163 -17.43 -7.39 2.03
CA GLU A 163 -18.16 -6.63 0.97
C GLU A 163 -18.40 -7.35 -0.35
N TYR A 164 -18.24 -8.67 -0.44
CA TYR A 164 -18.68 -9.45 -1.61
C TYR A 164 -19.15 -10.88 -1.26
N ILE A 165 -20.12 -10.99 -0.35
CA ILE A 165 -21.15 -12.06 -0.36
C ILE A 165 -22.50 -11.38 -0.18
#